data_AF-A0A9E5Q874-F1
#
_entry.id   AF-A0A9E5Q874-F1
#
_cell.length_a   1.000
_cell.length_b   1.000
_cell.length_c   1.000
_cell.angle_alpha   90.00
_cell.angle_beta   90.00
_cell.angle_gamma   90.00
#
_symmetry.space_group_name_H-M   'P 1'
#
loop_
_entity.id
_entity.type
_entity.pdbx_description
1 polymer ?
#
loop_
_entity_poly.entity_id
_entity_poly.type
_entity_poly.pdbx_seq_one_letter_code
_entity_poly.pdbx_strand_id
1 'polypeptide(L)' 'VGPRPALPKYLTTYTLRQRRRLEVRGGITCLAQINGSSHLSWDERIEYDIIYIDNQSLWLDLK' A
#
# COMPACT_ATOMS: atom_id res chain seq x y z
N VAL A 1 2.45 -4.64 -9.60
CA VAL A 1 2.57 -4.63 -8.12
C VAL A 1 2.12 -3.26 -7.64
N GLY A 2 1.46 -3.14 -6.49
CA GLY A 2 0.97 -1.86 -6.01
C GLY A 2 0.03 -1.96 -4.81
N PRO A 3 -0.25 -0.86 -4.10
CA PRO A 3 -1.12 -0.84 -2.93
C PRO A 3 -2.51 -1.43 -3.22
N ARG A 4 -3.13 -2.04 -2.21
CA ARG A 4 -4.52 -2.51 -2.36
C ARG A 4 -5.46 -1.31 -2.59
N PRO A 5 -6.36 -1.36 -3.59
CA PRO A 5 -7.34 -0.31 -3.82
C PRO A 5 -8.07 0.08 -2.53
N ALA A 6 -8.02 1.35 -2.17
CA ALA A 6 -8.72 1.87 -1.01
C ALA A 6 -10.24 1.91 -1.29
N LEU A 7 -11.05 1.51 -0.31
CA LEU A 7 -12.50 1.71 -0.44
C LEU A 7 -12.80 3.22 -0.31
N PRO A 8 -13.63 3.78 -1.21
CA PRO A 8 -13.96 5.21 -1.21
C PRO A 8 -14.45 5.75 0.15
N LYS A 9 -15.14 4.90 0.92
CA LYS A 9 -15.68 5.22 2.25
C LYS A 9 -14.63 5.71 3.24
N TYR A 10 -13.37 5.26 3.13
CA TYR A 10 -12.31 5.62 4.07
C TYR A 10 -11.46 6.81 3.60
N LEU A 11 -11.66 7.31 2.38
CA LEU A 11 -10.82 8.37 1.81
C LEU A 11 -10.97 9.71 2.56
N THR A 12 -12.12 9.92 3.19
CA THR A 12 -12.41 11.11 4.01
C THR A 12 -11.74 11.05 5.37
N THR A 13 -11.42 9.85 5.88
CA THR A 13 -10.77 9.64 7.18
C THR A 13 -9.25 9.52 7.08
N TYR A 14 -8.69 9.57 5.87
CA TYR A 14 -7.24 9.42 5.67
C TYR A 14 -6.48 10.66 6.10
N THR A 15 -5.38 10.43 6.83
CA THR A 15 -4.36 11.45 7.06
C THR A 15 -3.63 11.79 5.75
N LEU A 16 -2.91 12.92 5.74
CA LEU A 16 -2.10 13.32 4.58
C LEU A 16 -1.11 12.22 4.16
N ARG A 17 -0.52 11.52 5.13
CA ARG A 17 0.39 10.39 4.90
C ARG A 17 -0.32 9.18 4.28
N GLN A 18 -1.52 8.84 4.75
CA GLN A 18 -2.30 7.70 4.22
C GLN A 18 -2.84 7.96 2.80
N ARG A 19 -3.10 9.22 2.45
CA ARG A 19 -3.50 9.61 1.09
C ARG A 19 -2.44 9.32 0.03
N ARG A 20 -1.17 9.19 0.41
CA ARG A 20 -0.09 8.83 -0.51
C ARG A 20 -0.36 7.51 -1.23
N ARG A 21 -1.15 6.60 -0.65
CA ARG A 21 -1.61 5.35 -1.28
C ARG A 21 -2.33 5.55 -2.62
N LEU A 22 -2.83 6.75 -2.88
CA LEU A 22 -3.50 7.12 -4.13
C LEU A 22 -2.54 7.69 -5.20
N GLU A 23 -1.27 7.92 -4.85
CA GLU A 23 -0.24 8.43 -5.79
C GLU A 23 0.10 7.40 -6.87
N VAL A 24 -0.07 6.12 -6.57
CA VAL A 24 0.17 5.00 -7.48
C VAL A 24 -1.10 4.22 -7.76
N ARG A 25 -1.12 3.55 -8.92
CA ARG A 25 -2.24 2.68 -9.30
C ARG A 25 -2.28 1.46 -8.38
N GLY A 26 -3.50 1.08 -8.01
CA GLY A 26 -3.73 -0.12 -7.21
C GLY A 26 -3.28 -1.38 -7.94
N GLY A 27 -2.66 -2.31 -7.20
CA GLY A 27 -2.15 -3.57 -7.72
C GLY A 27 -2.95 -4.78 -7.25
N ILE A 28 -2.84 -5.89 -7.99
CA ILE A 28 -3.34 -7.21 -7.55
C ILE A 28 -2.47 -7.75 -6.40
N THR A 29 -1.16 -7.48 -6.44
CA THR A 29 -0.18 -7.86 -5.42
C THR A 29 0.42 -6.62 -4.75
N CYS A 30 0.62 -6.66 -3.42
CA CYS A 30 1.20 -5.55 -2.66
C CYS A 30 2.25 -6.03 -1.64
N LEU A 31 3.11 -5.11 -1.22
CA LEU A 31 4.19 -5.38 -0.25
C LEU A 31 3.61 -5.85 1.11
N ALA A 32 2.48 -5.30 1.53
CA ALA A 32 1.79 -5.74 2.75
C ALA A 32 1.28 -7.19 2.65
N GLN A 33 0.94 -7.67 1.45
CA GLN A 33 0.42 -9.02 1.24
C GLN A 33 1.51 -10.09 1.40
N ILE A 34 2.73 -9.80 0.98
CA ILE A 34 3.86 -10.74 1.14
C ILE A 34 4.47 -10.72 2.55
N ASN A 35 4.35 -9.61 3.29
CA ASN A 35 4.96 -9.42 4.61
C ASN A 35 4.07 -9.81 5.81
N GLY A 36 2.89 -10.40 5.57
CA GLY A 36 2.05 -10.89 6.66
C GLY A 36 0.54 -10.86 6.40
N SER A 37 0.09 -10.09 5.40
CA SER A 37 -1.30 -10.05 4.91
C SER A 37 -2.34 -9.93 6.04
N SER A 38 -2.94 -11.05 6.46
CA SER A 38 -3.98 -11.14 7.48
C SER A 38 -3.49 -10.80 8.89
N HIS A 39 -2.20 -11.00 9.19
CA HIS A 39 -1.63 -10.74 10.53
C HIS A 39 -1.30 -9.28 10.77
N LEU A 40 -1.17 -8.48 9.71
CA LEU A 40 -0.84 -7.07 9.81
C LEU A 40 -2.08 -6.27 10.23
N SER A 41 -1.90 -5.38 11.18
CA SER A 41 -2.85 -4.32 11.51
C SER A 41 -3.04 -3.37 10.32
N TRP A 42 -4.10 -2.55 10.39
CA TRP A 42 -4.39 -1.62 9.30
C TRP A 42 -3.28 -0.58 9.11
N ASP A 43 -2.71 -0.06 10.20
CA ASP A 43 -1.62 0.92 10.15
C ASP A 43 -0.35 0.31 9.53
N GLU A 44 0.02 -0.91 9.94
CA GLU A 44 1.18 -1.60 9.37
C GLU A 44 1.02 -1.83 7.87
N ARG A 45 -0.18 -2.23 7.41
CA ARG A 45 -0.45 -2.39 5.97
C ARG A 45 -0.23 -1.09 5.20
N ILE A 46 -0.62 0.04 5.78
CA ILE A 46 -0.39 1.33 5.15
C ILE A 46 1.09 1.68 5.12
N GLU A 47 1.83 1.42 6.19
CA GLU A 47 3.27 1.67 6.20
C GLU A 47 3.98 0.85 5.12
N TYR A 48 3.60 -0.42 4.91
CA TYR A 48 4.12 -1.20 3.78
C TYR A 48 3.73 -0.63 2.41
N ASP A 49 2.51 -0.11 2.26
CA ASP A 49 2.11 0.54 1.01
C ASP A 49 2.91 1.82 0.77
N ILE A 50 3.21 2.61 1.81
CA ILE A 50 4.06 3.82 1.71
C ILE A 50 5.51 3.43 1.39
N ILE A 51 6.05 2.41 2.06
CA ILE A 51 7.40 1.89 1.77
C ILE A 51 7.51 1.46 0.32
N TYR A 52 6.48 0.78 -0.20
CA TYR A 52 6.42 0.40 -1.60
C TYR A 52 6.44 1.63 -2.53
N ILE A 53 5.66 2.66 -2.22
CA ILE A 53 5.62 3.90 -3.01
C ILE A 53 6.97 4.61 -3.01
N ASP A 54 7.61 4.70 -1.85
CA ASP A 54 8.90 5.38 -1.69
C ASP A 54 10.07 4.62 -2.34
N ASN A 55 9.94 3.30 -2.52
CA ASN A 55 11.01 2.43 -3.03
C ASN A 55 10.65 1.70 -4.34
N GLN A 56 9.58 2.15 -5.03
CA GLN A 56 9.10 1.47 -6.23
C GLN A 56 10.19 1.43 -7.30
N SER A 57 10.56 0.22 -7.72
CA SER A 57 11.53 -0.01 -8.79
C SER A 57 11.20 -1.31 -9.53
N LEU A 58 11.63 -1.41 -10.79
CA LEU A 58 11.43 -2.63 -11.59
C LEU A 58 12.04 -3.87 -10.92
N TRP A 59 13.16 -3.70 -10.20
CA TRP A 59 13.79 -4.76 -9.43
C TRP A 59 12.96 -5.20 -8.22
N LEU A 60 12.33 -4.25 -7.52
CA LEU A 60 11.45 -4.55 -6.40
C LEU A 60 10.19 -5.30 -6.86
N ASP A 61 9.65 -4.95 -8.03
CA ASP A 61 8.46 -5.58 -8.59
C ASP A 61 8.71 -7.00 -9.13
N LEU A 62 9.96 -7.33 -9.45
CA LEU A 62 10.38 -8.66 -9.93
C LEU A 62 10.83 -9.60 -8.81
N LYS A 63 11.00 -9.09 -7.58
CA LYS A 63 11.43 -9.85 -6.41
C LYS A 63 10.27 -10.65 -5.80
#